data_AF-A0A6G1G136-F1
#
_entry.id   AF-A0A6G1G136-F1
#
_cell.length_a   1.000
_cell.length_b   1.000
_cell.length_c   1.000
_cell.angle_alpha   90.00
_cell.angle_beta   90.00
_cell.angle_gamma   90.00
#
_symmetry.space_group_name_H-M   'P 1'
#
loop_
_entity.id
_entity.type
_entity.pdbx_description
1 polymer ?
#
loop_
_entity_poly.entity_id
_entity_poly.type
_entity_poly.pdbx_seq_one_letter_code
_entity_poly.pdbx_strand_id
1 'polypeptide(L)'
;MRIYLLPISTRRTLIYCERLSVHEARQKSLVDRAVDKASTTWTNWERTDKGWKKSVTHYGSILLNRIPFEEWGLKTVPPLAKRKGDLKGGRRRVEVLYPGAFLEEGHAPWILERIATERQGLHRGKMWWSFGGMPLAAPFALIPIIPNFPFFYLAFRAWSHWRAWSGSKHLEFLLKNDLLKYHPSPILDQMYTAGLMHRSPFKSRAAPTPTPDQTAKLADNIDAEKQPDAKEVMLLRRWNGKLLADQLKLPNMEVEIERAVDQVERDIKAKEVEEAEDPRRKGEARAEAREEKNSPS
;
A
#
# COMPACT_ATOMS: atom_id res chain seq x y z
N MET A 1 -5.37 17.94 -3.06
CA MET A 1 -4.82 16.58 -2.99
C MET A 1 -5.89 15.65 -3.49
N ARG A 2 -5.52 14.52 -4.07
CA ARG A 2 -6.46 13.47 -4.50
C ARG A 2 -6.07 12.17 -3.84
N ILE A 3 -7.04 11.41 -3.41
CA ILE A 3 -6.86 10.10 -2.77
C ILE A 3 -7.29 9.05 -3.78
N TYR A 4 -6.48 8.01 -3.93
CA TYR A 4 -6.77 6.83 -4.73
C TYR A 4 -6.94 5.66 -3.77
N LEU A 5 -8.07 4.95 -3.87
CA LEU A 5 -8.29 3.67 -3.23
C LEU A 5 -8.15 2.59 -4.30
N LEU A 6 -7.11 1.78 -4.18
CA LEU A 6 -6.72 0.78 -5.16
C LEU A 6 -6.88 -0.61 -4.53
N PRO A 7 -7.96 -1.34 -4.81
CA PRO A 7 -8.08 -2.75 -4.43
C PRO A 7 -6.89 -3.55 -4.98
N ILE A 8 -6.12 -4.18 -4.09
CA ILE A 8 -4.99 -5.05 -4.44
C ILE A 8 -5.49 -6.49 -4.58
N SER A 9 -6.37 -6.89 -3.65
CA SER A 9 -7.11 -8.16 -3.64
C SER A 9 -8.58 -7.88 -3.35
N THR A 10 -9.42 -8.92 -3.39
CA THR A 10 -10.83 -8.86 -2.98
C THR A 10 -11.03 -8.39 -1.53
N ARG A 11 -9.99 -8.43 -0.68
CA ARG A 11 -10.08 -8.07 0.75
C ARG A 11 -9.20 -6.89 1.17
N ARG A 12 -8.21 -6.50 0.36
CA ARG A 12 -7.18 -5.51 0.74
C ARG A 12 -7.08 -4.38 -0.26
N THR A 13 -6.97 -3.16 0.27
CA THR A 13 -6.97 -1.93 -0.52
C THR A 13 -5.78 -1.08 -0.14
N LEU A 14 -5.02 -0.63 -1.14
CA LEU A 14 -3.97 0.35 -1.00
C LEU A 14 -4.57 1.75 -1.06
N ILE A 15 -4.15 2.62 -0.14
CA ILE A 15 -4.40 4.06 -0.21
C ILE A 15 -3.18 4.76 -0.80
N TYR A 16 -3.40 5.65 -1.78
CA TYR A 16 -2.36 6.51 -2.32
C TYR A 16 -2.85 7.95 -2.42
N CYS A 17 -2.09 8.92 -1.91
CA CYS A 17 -2.44 10.32 -1.97
C CYS A 17 -1.53 11.08 -2.94
N GLU A 18 -2.11 11.63 -3.99
CA GLU A 18 -1.46 12.61 -4.86
C GLU A 18 -1.43 13.99 -4.18
N ARG A 19 -0.23 14.56 -4.13
CA ARG A 19 -0.02 15.94 -3.72
C ARG A 19 -0.12 16.84 -4.94
N LEU A 20 -1.26 17.52 -5.12
CA LEU A 20 -1.46 18.47 -6.21
C LEU A 20 -0.38 19.57 -6.14
N SER A 21 0.42 19.65 -7.19
CA SER A 21 1.79 20.18 -7.22
C SER A 21 1.92 21.71 -7.35
N VAL A 22 0.83 22.45 -7.57
CA VAL A 22 0.94 23.84 -8.07
C VAL A 22 1.41 24.86 -7.02
N HIS A 23 1.22 24.61 -5.72
CA HIS A 23 1.69 25.51 -4.65
C HIS A 23 2.75 24.92 -3.70
N GLU A 24 2.99 23.60 -3.72
CA GLU A 24 3.91 22.94 -2.77
C GLU A 24 5.39 23.05 -3.16
N ALA A 25 5.69 23.34 -4.43
CA ALA A 25 7.06 23.60 -4.88
C ALA A 25 7.71 24.81 -4.16
N ARG A 26 6.89 25.73 -3.62
CA ARG A 26 7.37 27.02 -3.11
C ARG A 26 7.92 26.98 -1.68
N GLN A 27 7.61 25.96 -0.86
CA GLN A 27 8.14 25.84 0.50
C GLN A 27 8.31 24.37 0.96
N LYS A 28 9.36 23.70 0.46
CA LYS A 28 9.80 22.43 1.06
C LYS A 28 10.27 22.68 2.49
N SER A 29 9.69 21.98 3.46
CA SER A 29 10.11 22.04 4.87
C SER A 29 11.56 21.57 5.00
N LEU A 30 12.26 21.97 6.07
CA LEU A 30 13.59 21.44 6.40
C LEU A 30 13.60 19.91 6.46
N VAL A 31 12.51 19.32 6.98
CA VAL A 31 12.32 17.87 7.02
C VAL A 31 12.20 17.30 5.61
N ASP A 32 11.44 17.94 4.73
CA ASP A 32 11.28 17.48 3.34
C ASP A 32 12.63 17.54 2.59
N ARG A 33 13.43 18.59 2.81
CA ARG A 33 14.78 18.69 2.23
C ARG A 33 15.73 17.62 2.76
N ALA A 34 15.65 17.29 4.05
CA ALA A 34 16.45 16.22 4.64
C ALA A 34 16.06 14.85 4.06
N VAL A 35 14.76 14.59 3.88
CA VAL A 35 14.25 13.37 3.24
C VAL A 35 14.70 13.30 1.77
N ASP A 36 14.59 14.39 1.02
CA ASP A 36 15.07 14.45 -0.37
C ASP A 36 16.56 14.13 -0.47
N LYS A 37 17.39 14.72 0.42
CA LYS A 37 18.84 14.45 0.47
C LYS A 37 19.15 13.00 0.86
N ALA A 38 18.41 12.44 1.81
CA ALA A 38 18.54 11.04 2.19
C ALA A 38 18.18 10.12 1.00
N SER A 39 17.12 10.45 0.27
CA SER A 39 16.69 9.71 -0.91
C SER A 39 17.73 9.75 -2.04
N THR A 40 18.29 10.92 -2.36
CA THR A 40 19.33 11.02 -3.39
C THR A 40 20.61 10.29 -2.99
N THR A 41 20.98 10.38 -1.71
CA THR A 41 22.13 9.64 -1.17
C THR A 41 21.91 8.13 -1.27
N TRP A 42 20.70 7.66 -0.94
CA TRP A 42 20.32 6.26 -1.06
C TRP A 42 20.43 5.75 -2.49
N THR A 43 19.85 6.46 -3.47
CA THR A 43 19.95 6.11 -4.89
C THR A 43 21.40 6.07 -5.38
N ASN A 44 22.25 6.99 -4.91
CA ASN A 44 23.67 6.97 -5.26
C ASN A 44 24.40 5.75 -4.67
N TRP A 45 24.02 5.30 -3.47
CA TRP A 45 24.58 4.08 -2.87
C TRP A 45 24.11 2.82 -3.59
N GLU A 46 22.87 2.76 -4.07
CA GLU A 46 22.34 1.61 -4.82
C GLU A 46 23.10 1.34 -6.12
N ARG A 47 23.56 2.42 -6.77
CA ARG A 47 24.38 2.42 -7.99
C ARG A 47 25.83 1.98 -7.77
N THR A 48 26.27 1.81 -6.52
CA THR A 48 27.63 1.36 -6.24
C THR A 48 27.73 -0.16 -6.40
N ASP A 49 28.73 -0.65 -7.12
CA ASP A 49 28.82 -2.08 -7.46
C ASP A 49 29.22 -2.98 -6.28
N LYS A 50 30.11 -2.51 -5.40
CA LYS A 50 30.67 -3.31 -4.28
C LYS A 50 30.91 -2.47 -3.02
N GLY A 51 31.02 -3.15 -1.89
CA GLY A 51 31.41 -2.56 -0.59
C GLY A 51 30.24 -2.38 0.39
N TRP A 52 30.52 -1.70 1.50
CA TRP A 52 29.56 -1.54 2.60
C TRP A 52 28.29 -0.79 2.16
N LYS A 53 28.38 0.17 1.23
CA LYS A 53 27.23 0.92 0.69
C LYS A 53 26.23 -0.01 0.00
N LYS A 54 26.71 -1.00 -0.77
CA LYS A 54 25.88 -2.01 -1.42
C LYS A 54 25.23 -2.94 -0.39
N SER A 55 25.97 -3.32 0.65
CA SER A 55 25.46 -4.14 1.74
C SER A 55 24.38 -3.42 2.55
N VAL A 56 24.57 -2.13 2.86
CA VAL A 56 23.62 -1.28 3.58
C VAL A 56 22.34 -1.08 2.76
N THR A 57 22.45 -0.79 1.46
CA THR A 57 21.28 -0.62 0.59
C THR A 57 20.53 -1.94 0.39
N HIS A 58 21.25 -3.05 0.21
CA HIS A 58 20.65 -4.38 0.14
C HIS A 58 19.89 -4.74 1.44
N TYR A 59 20.55 -4.72 2.59
CA TYR A 59 19.92 -5.08 3.86
C TYR A 59 18.81 -4.08 4.26
N GLY A 60 19.02 -2.79 4.03
CA GLY A 60 18.00 -1.79 4.29
C GLY A 60 16.80 -1.94 3.35
N SER A 61 16.98 -2.29 2.07
CA SER A 61 15.85 -2.61 1.18
C SER A 61 15.02 -3.79 1.69
N ILE A 62 15.67 -4.84 2.22
CA ILE A 62 14.99 -5.98 2.86
C ILE A 62 14.16 -5.49 4.05
N LEU A 63 14.70 -4.63 4.92
CA LEU A 63 13.97 -4.08 6.06
C LEU A 63 12.82 -3.15 5.64
N LEU A 64 13.02 -2.31 4.62
CA LEU A 64 12.00 -1.40 4.10
C LEU A 64 10.84 -2.15 3.47
N ASN A 65 11.12 -3.28 2.80
CA ASN A 65 10.11 -4.15 2.19
C ASN A 65 9.28 -4.95 3.21
N ARG A 66 9.71 -5.02 4.47
CA ARG A 66 8.93 -5.59 5.59
C ARG A 66 7.91 -4.62 6.18
N ILE A 67 8.01 -3.34 5.86
CA ILE A 67 7.07 -2.34 6.38
C ILE A 67 5.73 -2.53 5.67
N PRO A 68 4.61 -2.67 6.40
CA PRO A 68 3.30 -2.90 5.80
C PRO A 68 2.94 -1.81 4.78
N PHE A 69 2.39 -2.20 3.64
CA PHE A 69 2.04 -1.29 2.57
C PHE A 69 1.03 -0.22 3.01
N GLU A 70 0.18 -0.48 4.01
CA GLU A 70 -0.75 0.50 4.55
C GLU A 70 -0.01 1.63 5.27
N GLU A 71 1.11 1.33 5.94
CA GLU A 71 1.97 2.35 6.53
C GLU A 71 2.55 3.24 5.43
N TRP A 72 3.03 2.65 4.32
CA TRP A 72 3.54 3.40 3.18
C TRP A 72 2.47 4.25 2.50
N GLY A 73 1.27 3.70 2.30
CA GLY A 73 0.12 4.43 1.78
C GLY A 73 -0.21 5.65 2.63
N LEU A 74 -0.29 5.51 3.95
CA LEU A 74 -0.53 6.63 4.87
C LEU A 74 0.57 7.70 4.85
N LYS A 75 1.82 7.34 4.55
CA LYS A 75 2.93 8.31 4.40
C LYS A 75 2.78 9.22 3.19
N THR A 76 2.02 8.81 2.17
CA THR A 76 1.75 9.66 1.01
C THR A 76 0.88 10.87 1.39
N VAL A 77 -0.04 10.68 2.34
CA VAL A 77 -0.95 11.70 2.86
C VAL A 77 -0.16 12.84 3.54
N PRO A 78 -0.36 14.11 3.14
CA PRO A 78 0.33 15.23 3.76
C PRO A 78 -0.08 15.38 5.23
N PRO A 79 0.77 15.91 6.13
CA PRO A 79 0.35 16.19 7.50
C PRO A 79 -0.74 17.28 7.55
N LEU A 80 -1.72 17.11 8.45
CA LEU A 80 -2.84 18.05 8.64
C LEU A 80 -2.38 19.49 8.90
N ALA A 81 -1.31 19.68 9.68
CA ALA A 81 -0.80 21.00 10.07
C ALA A 81 -0.49 21.90 8.87
N LYS A 82 -0.04 21.33 7.74
CA LYS A 82 0.25 22.08 6.50
C LYS A 82 -1.01 22.49 5.72
N ARG A 83 -2.16 21.86 5.99
CA ARG A 83 -3.41 21.99 5.21
C ARG A 83 -4.58 22.54 6.01
N LYS A 84 -4.44 22.71 7.32
CA LYS A 84 -5.51 23.13 8.23
C LYS A 84 -6.12 24.49 7.84
N GLY A 85 -5.31 25.43 7.33
CA GLY A 85 -5.78 26.74 6.84
C GLY A 85 -6.64 26.62 5.57
N ASP A 86 -6.16 25.88 4.57
CA ASP A 86 -6.88 25.64 3.30
C ASP A 86 -8.21 24.91 3.49
N LEU A 87 -8.25 23.94 4.42
CA LEU A 87 -9.41 23.08 4.67
C LEU A 87 -10.48 23.77 5.52
N LYS A 88 -10.07 24.55 6.54
CA LYS A 88 -11.01 25.30 7.40
C LYS A 88 -11.76 26.40 6.66
N GLY A 89 -11.23 26.89 5.54
CA GLY A 89 -11.93 27.85 4.69
C GLY A 89 -13.07 27.26 3.86
N GLY A 90 -13.38 25.96 3.97
CA GLY A 90 -14.45 25.29 3.22
C GLY A 90 -14.26 25.23 1.70
N ARG A 91 -13.15 25.77 1.19
CA ARG A 91 -12.94 26.03 -0.24
C ARG A 91 -12.44 24.83 -1.05
N ARG A 92 -12.00 23.73 -0.40
CA ARG A 92 -11.42 22.56 -1.09
C ARG A 92 -11.87 21.25 -0.46
N ARG A 93 -12.78 20.55 -1.14
CA ARG A 93 -13.06 19.13 -0.88
C ARG A 93 -12.00 18.27 -1.54
N VAL A 94 -11.76 17.09 -0.97
CA VAL A 94 -10.76 16.13 -1.43
C VAL A 94 -11.46 15.03 -2.19
N GLU A 95 -11.04 14.81 -3.43
CA GLU A 95 -11.58 13.75 -4.29
C GLU A 95 -10.96 12.41 -3.89
N VAL A 96 -11.80 11.40 -3.74
CA VAL A 96 -11.45 9.99 -3.52
C VAL A 96 -11.83 9.23 -4.78
N LEU A 97 -10.83 8.79 -5.54
CA LEU A 97 -10.96 8.05 -6.78
C LEU A 97 -10.78 6.55 -6.49
N TYR A 98 -11.65 5.72 -7.05
CA TYR A 98 -11.59 4.28 -6.92
C TYR A 98 -12.19 3.60 -8.17
N PRO A 99 -11.81 2.35 -8.48
CA PRO A 99 -12.48 1.59 -9.53
C PRO A 99 -13.89 1.20 -9.07
N GLY A 100 -14.92 1.88 -9.57
CA GLY A 100 -16.31 1.64 -9.15
C GLY A 100 -16.82 0.25 -9.50
N ALA A 101 -16.27 -0.37 -10.54
CA ALA A 101 -16.62 -1.73 -10.93
C ALA A 101 -16.04 -2.79 -9.98
N PHE A 102 -14.92 -2.50 -9.32
CA PHE A 102 -14.22 -3.48 -8.47
C PHE A 102 -14.31 -3.13 -6.97
N LEU A 103 -14.72 -1.90 -6.64
CA LEU A 103 -14.97 -1.41 -5.30
C LEU A 103 -16.31 -0.68 -5.24
N GLU A 104 -17.24 -1.26 -4.48
CA GLU A 104 -18.56 -0.68 -4.26
C GLU A 104 -18.48 0.69 -3.55
N GLU A 105 -19.32 1.63 -3.99
CA GLU A 105 -19.37 2.99 -3.44
C GLU A 105 -19.66 3.03 -1.94
N GLY A 106 -20.54 2.16 -1.45
CA GLY A 106 -20.84 2.06 -0.01
C GLY A 106 -19.67 1.56 0.85
N HIS A 107 -18.74 0.80 0.26
CA HIS A 107 -17.58 0.25 0.97
C HIS A 107 -16.40 1.22 1.02
N ALA A 108 -16.28 2.16 0.08
CA ALA A 108 -15.17 3.10 0.04
C ALA A 108 -15.03 3.97 1.31
N PRO A 109 -16.12 4.56 1.89
CA PRO A 109 -16.06 5.27 3.16
C PRO A 109 -15.58 4.39 4.32
N TRP A 110 -16.12 3.18 4.43
CA TRP A 110 -15.77 2.23 5.50
C TRP A 110 -14.30 1.81 5.45
N ILE A 111 -13.78 1.49 4.25
CA ILE A 111 -12.35 1.16 4.07
C ILE A 111 -11.49 2.34 4.50
N LEU A 112 -11.88 3.55 4.13
CA LEU A 112 -11.11 4.75 4.46
C LEU A 112 -11.12 5.05 5.95
N GLU A 113 -12.26 4.87 6.63
CA GLU A 113 -12.38 4.98 8.07
C GLU A 113 -11.50 3.95 8.80
N ARG A 114 -11.54 2.69 8.36
CA ARG A 114 -10.67 1.63 8.89
C ARG A 114 -9.20 2.00 8.75
N ILE A 115 -8.75 2.39 7.55
CA ILE A 115 -7.37 2.84 7.28
C ILE A 115 -7.01 4.05 8.15
N ALA A 116 -7.95 4.98 8.36
CA ALA A 116 -7.74 6.17 9.16
C ALA A 116 -7.59 5.85 10.65
N THR A 117 -8.28 4.86 11.21
CA THR A 117 -8.45 4.72 12.66
C THR A 117 -7.70 3.53 13.25
N GLU A 118 -7.72 2.37 12.58
CA GLU A 118 -7.36 1.06 13.15
C GLU A 118 -5.92 1.00 13.67
N ARG A 119 -4.96 1.58 12.92
CA ARG A 119 -3.53 1.48 13.24
C ARG A 119 -2.93 2.73 13.91
N GLN A 120 -3.74 3.71 14.30
CA GLN A 120 -3.22 4.95 14.89
C GLN A 120 -2.47 4.72 16.20
N GLY A 121 -3.05 3.91 17.10
CA GLY A 121 -2.43 3.57 18.38
C GLY A 121 -1.10 2.84 18.22
N LEU A 122 -1.06 1.88 17.29
CA LEU A 122 0.16 1.14 16.95
C LEU A 122 1.26 2.08 16.44
N HIS A 123 0.96 2.97 15.49
CA HIS A 123 1.96 3.91 14.97
C HIS A 123 2.46 4.87 16.05
N ARG A 124 1.58 5.41 16.90
CA ARG A 124 1.97 6.27 18.02
C ARG A 124 2.88 5.53 19.01
N GLY A 125 2.51 4.31 19.40
CA GLY A 125 3.30 3.50 20.34
C GLY A 125 4.68 3.15 19.78
N LYS A 126 4.74 2.63 18.54
CA LYS A 126 6.02 2.26 17.90
C LYS A 126 6.92 3.47 17.60
N MET A 127 6.34 4.65 17.36
CA MET A 127 7.10 5.91 17.25
C MET A 127 7.85 6.21 18.55
N TRP A 128 7.16 6.19 19.70
CA TRP A 128 7.78 6.42 21.00
C TRP A 128 8.77 5.33 21.39
N TRP A 129 8.45 4.07 21.08
CA TRP A 129 9.39 2.96 21.25
C TRP A 129 10.68 3.18 20.45
N SER A 130 10.56 3.65 19.21
CA SER A 130 11.72 3.95 18.36
C SER A 130 12.56 5.11 18.94
N PHE A 131 11.92 6.16 19.47
CA PHE A 131 12.63 7.23 20.18
C PHE A 131 13.35 6.73 21.43
N GLY A 132 12.73 5.87 22.23
CA GLY A 132 13.36 5.27 23.41
C GLY A 132 14.55 4.37 23.08
N GLY A 133 14.54 3.70 21.92
CA GLY A 133 15.65 2.87 21.45
C GLY A 133 16.85 3.66 20.93
N MET A 134 16.66 4.90 20.47
CA MET A 134 17.74 5.69 19.85
C MET A 134 18.94 5.94 20.78
N PRO A 135 18.76 6.36 22.05
CA PRO A 135 19.87 6.52 23.00
C PRO A 135 20.70 5.25 23.19
N LEU A 136 20.06 4.08 23.17
CA LEU A 136 20.74 2.79 23.30
C LEU A 136 21.56 2.45 22.05
N ALA A 137 21.08 2.83 20.87
CA ALA A 137 21.79 2.65 19.62
C ALA A 137 22.87 3.71 19.39
N ALA A 138 22.80 4.89 20.02
CA ALA A 138 23.69 6.02 19.77
C ALA A 138 25.20 5.73 19.92
N PRO A 139 25.68 4.93 20.90
CA PRO A 139 27.11 4.63 21.05
C PRO A 139 27.74 3.98 19.81
N PHE A 140 26.98 3.22 19.03
CA PHE A 140 27.45 2.60 17.79
C PHE A 140 27.71 3.62 16.66
N ALA A 141 27.37 4.91 16.84
CA ALA A 141 27.62 6.00 15.88
C ALA A 141 29.08 6.44 15.83
N LEU A 142 29.87 6.05 16.85
CA LEU A 142 31.26 6.47 16.98
C LEU A 142 32.24 5.62 16.13
N ILE A 143 31.76 4.59 15.43
CA ILE A 143 32.60 3.72 14.58
C ILE A 143 32.71 4.33 13.17
N PRO A 144 33.90 4.74 12.70
CA PRO A 144 34.05 5.58 11.50
C PRO A 144 33.88 4.86 10.16
N ILE A 145 33.87 3.52 10.14
CA ILE A 145 33.89 2.72 8.89
C ILE A 145 32.49 2.34 8.40
N ILE A 146 31.51 2.22 9.30
CA ILE A 146 30.15 1.75 9.01
C ILE A 146 29.15 2.74 9.61
N PRO A 147 28.17 3.27 8.86
CA PRO A 147 27.11 4.06 9.45
C PRO A 147 26.40 3.25 10.52
N ASN A 148 26.06 3.88 11.65
CA ASN A 148 25.30 3.24 12.73
C ASN A 148 23.90 2.87 12.27
N PHE A 149 23.84 1.72 11.62
CA PHE A 149 22.65 1.19 11.00
C PHE A 149 21.52 1.01 12.03
N PRO A 150 21.77 0.50 13.26
CA PRO A 150 20.74 0.46 14.30
C PRO A 150 20.12 1.83 14.60
N PHE A 151 20.94 2.86 14.81
CA PHE A 151 20.44 4.20 15.11
C PHE A 151 19.67 4.79 13.93
N PHE A 152 20.23 4.74 12.71
CA PHE A 152 19.57 5.28 11.53
C PHE A 152 18.26 4.55 11.21
N TYR A 153 18.21 3.24 11.45
CA TYR A 153 16.99 2.46 11.33
C TYR A 153 15.93 2.95 12.34
N LEU A 154 16.29 3.12 13.61
CA LEU A 154 15.36 3.64 14.63
C LEU A 154 14.90 5.07 14.32
N ALA A 155 15.81 5.95 13.90
CA ALA A 155 15.49 7.31 13.44
C ALA A 155 14.49 7.29 12.29
N PHE A 156 14.75 6.45 11.28
CA PHE A 156 13.83 6.24 10.17
C PHE A 156 12.49 5.65 10.65
N ARG A 157 12.47 4.66 11.56
CA ARG A 157 11.23 4.06 12.08
C ARG A 157 10.40 5.06 12.88
N ALA A 158 11.03 5.91 13.69
CA ALA A 158 10.34 6.99 14.39
C ALA A 158 9.69 7.97 13.41
N TRP A 159 10.44 8.44 12.41
CA TRP A 159 9.91 9.31 11.36
C TRP A 159 8.79 8.62 10.55
N SER A 160 8.99 7.36 10.18
CA SER A 160 8.06 6.57 9.38
C SER A 160 6.72 6.39 10.09
N HIS A 161 6.76 6.04 11.39
CA HIS A 161 5.58 5.95 12.22
C HIS A 161 4.92 7.29 12.48
N TRP A 162 5.69 8.35 12.72
CA TRP A 162 5.16 9.71 12.84
C TRP A 162 4.43 10.14 11.56
N ARG A 163 5.00 9.87 10.37
CA ARG A 163 4.37 10.19 9.09
C ARG A 163 3.06 9.43 8.87
N ALA A 164 3.03 8.12 9.13
CA ALA A 164 1.82 7.32 9.01
C ALA A 164 0.74 7.72 10.03
N TRP A 165 1.13 8.01 11.27
CA TRP A 165 0.21 8.54 12.30
C TRP A 165 -0.34 9.92 11.92
N SER A 166 0.50 10.81 11.39
CA SER A 166 0.06 12.12 10.92
C SER A 166 -0.88 12.04 9.71
N GLY A 167 -0.62 11.10 8.78
CA GLY A 167 -1.47 10.84 7.63
C GLY A 167 -2.84 10.29 8.03
N SER A 168 -2.86 9.31 8.94
CA SER A 168 -4.11 8.74 9.48
C SER A 168 -4.94 9.77 10.25
N LYS A 169 -4.31 10.63 11.06
CA LYS A 169 -5.00 11.77 11.71
C LYS A 169 -5.57 12.78 10.72
N HIS A 170 -4.89 13.03 9.60
CA HIS A 170 -5.43 13.88 8.56
C HIS A 170 -6.64 13.22 7.90
N LEU A 171 -6.57 11.93 7.62
CA LEU A 171 -7.67 11.17 7.03
C LEU A 171 -8.92 11.15 7.95
N GLU A 172 -8.70 10.89 9.24
CA GLU A 172 -9.73 10.97 10.27
C GLU A 172 -10.37 12.37 10.33
N PHE A 173 -9.56 13.43 10.22
CA PHE A 173 -10.07 14.80 10.17
C PHE A 173 -10.96 15.04 8.94
N LEU A 174 -10.57 14.55 7.75
CA LEU A 174 -11.37 14.73 6.54
C LEU A 174 -12.72 14.02 6.63
N LEU A 175 -12.73 12.80 7.17
CA LEU A 175 -13.94 12.01 7.41
C LEU A 175 -14.88 12.73 8.39
N LYS A 176 -14.37 13.16 9.55
CA LYS A 176 -15.16 13.83 10.60
C LYS A 176 -15.77 15.16 10.16
N ASN A 177 -15.21 15.82 9.15
CA ASN A 177 -15.68 17.12 8.67
C ASN A 177 -16.40 17.04 7.31
N ASP A 178 -16.73 15.84 6.83
CA ASP A 178 -17.37 15.61 5.52
C ASP A 178 -16.66 16.32 4.35
N LEU A 179 -15.33 16.30 4.36
CA LEU A 179 -14.50 16.99 3.37
C LEU A 179 -14.15 16.11 2.17
N LEU A 180 -14.66 14.88 2.12
CA LEU A 180 -14.37 13.90 1.08
C LEU A 180 -15.49 13.84 0.06
N LYS A 181 -15.12 13.66 -1.21
CA LYS A 181 -16.04 13.37 -2.30
C LYS A 181 -15.62 12.09 -2.98
N TYR A 182 -16.47 11.09 -2.95
CA TYR A 182 -16.26 9.79 -3.56
C TYR A 182 -16.62 9.87 -5.04
N HIS A 183 -15.69 9.48 -5.91
CA HIS A 183 -15.85 9.51 -7.36
C HIS A 183 -15.37 8.18 -7.95
N PRO A 184 -16.28 7.32 -8.45
CA PRO A 184 -15.89 6.16 -9.22
C PRO A 184 -15.17 6.63 -10.49
N SER A 185 -14.06 5.98 -10.83
CA SER A 185 -13.20 6.38 -11.94
C SER A 185 -13.27 5.37 -13.09
N PRO A 186 -13.91 5.71 -14.22
CA PRO A 186 -13.96 4.84 -15.40
C PRO A 186 -12.57 4.48 -15.94
N ILE A 187 -11.58 5.37 -15.75
CA ILE A 187 -10.19 5.13 -16.14
C ILE A 187 -9.60 4.00 -15.28
N LEU A 188 -9.84 4.01 -13.96
CA LEU A 188 -9.39 2.91 -13.09
C LEU A 188 -10.09 1.61 -13.46
N ASP A 189 -11.39 1.65 -13.72
CA ASP A 189 -12.15 0.48 -14.17
C ASP A 189 -11.53 -0.15 -15.43
N GLN A 190 -11.23 0.65 -16.44
CA GLN A 190 -10.55 0.19 -17.67
C GLN A 190 -9.17 -0.41 -17.39
N MET A 191 -8.36 0.20 -16.53
CA MET A 191 -7.01 -0.29 -16.22
C MET A 191 -7.04 -1.61 -15.44
N TYR A 192 -7.99 -1.76 -14.50
CA TYR A 192 -8.21 -3.01 -13.78
C TYR A 192 -8.69 -4.10 -14.73
N THR A 193 -9.67 -3.82 -15.59
CA THR A 193 -10.18 -4.77 -16.58
C THR A 193 -9.07 -5.21 -17.53
N ALA A 194 -8.30 -4.28 -18.09
CA ALA A 194 -7.17 -4.61 -18.97
C ALA A 194 -6.12 -5.48 -18.26
N GLY A 195 -5.84 -5.17 -16.99
CA GLY A 195 -4.93 -5.90 -16.14
C GLY A 195 -5.33 -7.35 -15.86
N LEU A 196 -6.63 -7.56 -15.66
CA LEU A 196 -7.21 -8.86 -15.34
C LEU A 196 -7.42 -9.72 -16.59
N MET A 197 -7.82 -9.10 -17.71
CA MET A 197 -8.02 -9.79 -18.99
C MET A 197 -6.70 -10.29 -19.59
N HIS A 198 -5.61 -9.53 -19.42
CA HIS A 198 -4.33 -9.85 -20.04
C HIS A 198 -3.29 -10.22 -18.99
N ARG A 199 -2.89 -11.50 -18.93
CA ARG A 199 -1.83 -11.97 -18.03
C ARG A 199 -0.42 -11.43 -18.37
N SER A 200 -0.27 -10.63 -19.42
CA SER A 200 1.02 -10.09 -19.88
C SER A 200 0.96 -8.57 -20.12
N PRO A 201 1.97 -7.81 -19.64
CA PRO A 201 2.04 -6.35 -19.85
C PRO A 201 2.01 -5.94 -21.32
N PHE A 202 2.70 -6.71 -22.18
CA PHE A 202 2.79 -6.41 -23.61
C PHE A 202 1.41 -6.54 -24.28
N LYS A 203 0.69 -7.62 -23.97
CA LYS A 203 -0.66 -7.85 -24.50
C LYS A 203 -1.64 -6.80 -23.99
N SER A 204 -1.54 -6.41 -22.71
CA SER A 204 -2.41 -5.39 -22.12
C SER A 204 -2.24 -4.00 -22.76
N ARG A 205 -1.02 -3.63 -23.15
CA ARG A 205 -0.74 -2.33 -23.79
C ARG A 205 -1.11 -2.29 -25.27
N ALA A 206 -1.03 -3.43 -25.94
CA ALA A 206 -1.37 -3.56 -27.36
C ALA A 206 -2.88 -3.81 -27.59
N ALA A 207 -3.62 -4.20 -26.55
CA ALA A 207 -5.04 -4.46 -26.62
C ALA A 207 -5.85 -3.15 -26.72
N PRO A 208 -7.03 -3.19 -27.37
CA PRO A 208 -7.97 -2.08 -27.36
C PRO A 208 -8.46 -1.81 -25.93
N THR A 209 -8.86 -0.57 -25.67
CA THR A 209 -9.45 -0.18 -24.38
C THR A 209 -10.66 -1.06 -24.07
N PRO A 210 -10.74 -1.66 -22.87
CA PRO A 210 -11.88 -2.50 -22.51
C PRO A 210 -13.20 -1.75 -22.53
N THR A 211 -14.26 -2.41 -22.99
CA THR A 211 -15.61 -1.82 -23.01
C THR A 211 -16.26 -1.84 -21.62
N PRO A 212 -17.26 -0.98 -21.36
CA PRO A 212 -18.04 -1.04 -20.11
C PRO A 212 -18.67 -2.41 -19.86
N ASP A 213 -19.22 -3.05 -20.90
CA ASP A 213 -19.83 -4.38 -20.79
C ASP A 213 -18.82 -5.47 -20.40
N GLN A 214 -17.61 -5.38 -20.95
CA GLN A 214 -16.49 -6.26 -20.59
C GLN A 214 -16.09 -6.09 -19.13
N THR A 215 -16.13 -4.85 -18.64
CA THR A 215 -15.82 -4.53 -17.25
C THR A 215 -16.90 -5.03 -16.30
N ALA A 216 -18.18 -4.81 -16.63
CA ALA A 216 -19.31 -5.29 -15.82
C ALA A 216 -19.29 -6.82 -15.69
N LYS A 217 -19.15 -7.56 -16.79
CA LYS A 217 -19.07 -9.03 -16.77
C LYS A 217 -17.92 -9.55 -15.91
N LEU A 218 -16.79 -8.86 -15.92
CA LEU A 218 -15.63 -9.26 -15.12
C LEU A 218 -15.83 -8.93 -13.64
N ALA A 219 -16.44 -7.80 -13.33
CA ALA A 219 -16.81 -7.42 -11.97
C ALA A 219 -17.78 -8.46 -11.37
N ASP A 220 -18.82 -8.85 -12.10
CA ASP A 220 -19.80 -9.86 -11.65
C ASP A 220 -19.13 -11.19 -11.27
N ASN A 221 -18.17 -11.64 -12.08
CA ASN A 221 -17.41 -12.87 -11.80
C ASN A 221 -16.57 -12.76 -10.52
N ILE A 222 -16.00 -11.58 -10.25
CA ILE A 222 -15.19 -11.32 -9.05
C ILE A 222 -16.06 -11.13 -7.81
N ASP A 223 -17.24 -10.54 -7.96
CA ASP A 223 -18.19 -10.37 -6.87
C ASP A 223 -18.71 -11.72 -6.37
N ALA A 224 -18.87 -12.71 -7.26
CA ALA A 224 -19.12 -14.10 -6.87
C ALA A 224 -17.98 -14.67 -5.98
N GLU A 225 -16.74 -14.24 -6.21
CA GLU A 225 -15.55 -14.61 -5.42
C GLU A 225 -15.36 -13.76 -4.15
N LYS A 226 -16.20 -12.74 -3.90
CA LYS A 226 -16.15 -11.90 -2.67
C LYS A 226 -16.93 -12.49 -1.49
N GLN A 227 -17.55 -13.67 -1.65
CA GLN A 227 -18.28 -14.32 -0.56
C GLN A 227 -17.36 -14.57 0.66
N PRO A 228 -17.89 -14.56 1.90
CA PRO A 228 -17.07 -14.66 3.12
C PRO A 228 -16.14 -15.88 3.15
N ASP A 229 -16.62 -17.00 2.60
CA ASP A 229 -15.92 -18.29 2.55
C ASP A 229 -15.08 -18.47 1.26
N ALA A 230 -15.16 -17.54 0.32
CA ALA A 230 -14.39 -17.58 -0.92
C ALA A 230 -12.93 -17.18 -0.69
N LYS A 231 -12.01 -17.79 -1.44
CA LYS A 231 -10.57 -17.53 -1.35
C LYS A 231 -10.26 -16.07 -1.68
N GLU A 232 -9.26 -15.51 -1.01
CA GLU A 232 -8.78 -14.16 -1.30
C GLU A 232 -8.10 -14.14 -2.70
N VAL A 233 -8.62 -13.35 -3.64
CA VAL A 233 -8.15 -13.30 -5.03
C VAL A 233 -7.49 -11.95 -5.34
N MET A 234 -6.38 -11.99 -6.09
CA MET A 234 -5.63 -10.81 -6.51
C MET A 234 -6.36 -10.04 -7.63
N LEU A 235 -6.51 -8.73 -7.45
CA LEU A 235 -7.08 -7.81 -8.45
C LEU A 235 -6.01 -7.07 -9.23
N LEU A 236 -4.85 -6.85 -8.61
CA LEU A 236 -3.66 -6.28 -9.25
C LEU A 236 -2.49 -7.25 -9.18
N ARG A 237 -1.66 -7.21 -10.21
CA ARG A 237 -0.36 -7.86 -10.28
C ARG A 237 0.72 -6.79 -10.26
N ARG A 238 1.97 -7.20 -9.99
CA ARG A 238 3.11 -6.31 -9.87
C ARG A 238 3.23 -5.35 -11.06
N TRP A 239 3.15 -5.89 -12.28
CA TRP A 239 3.29 -5.12 -13.51
C TRP A 239 2.16 -4.11 -13.76
N ASN A 240 0.99 -4.26 -13.12
CA ASN A 240 -0.09 -3.28 -13.21
C ASN A 240 0.30 -1.95 -12.56
N GLY A 241 1.28 -1.95 -11.65
CA GLY A 241 1.81 -0.74 -11.03
C GLY A 241 2.29 0.28 -12.06
N LYS A 242 3.07 -0.17 -13.05
CA LYS A 242 3.55 0.69 -14.14
C LYS A 242 2.43 1.18 -15.04
N LEU A 243 1.47 0.31 -15.38
CA LEU A 243 0.30 0.66 -16.19
C LEU A 243 -0.50 1.80 -15.53
N LEU A 244 -0.82 1.67 -14.25
CA LEU A 244 -1.57 2.67 -13.48
C LEU A 244 -0.77 3.96 -13.30
N ALA A 245 0.52 3.86 -12.98
CA ALA A 245 1.39 5.01 -12.79
C ALA A 245 1.56 5.84 -14.08
N ASP A 246 1.76 5.18 -15.23
CA ASP A 246 1.89 5.82 -16.54
C ASP A 246 0.57 6.54 -16.91
N GLN A 247 -0.57 5.84 -16.79
CA GLN A 247 -1.88 6.37 -17.18
C GLN A 247 -2.33 7.55 -16.31
N LEU A 248 -2.09 7.47 -14.99
CA LEU A 248 -2.45 8.53 -14.05
C LEU A 248 -1.40 9.64 -13.96
N LYS A 249 -0.24 9.46 -14.62
CA LYS A 249 0.94 10.36 -14.55
C LYS A 249 1.49 10.50 -13.13
N LEU A 250 1.50 9.40 -12.38
CA LEU A 250 1.92 9.30 -10.97
C LEU A 250 3.06 8.27 -10.84
N PRO A 251 4.31 8.60 -11.24
CA PRO A 251 5.40 7.63 -11.28
C PRO A 251 5.71 7.01 -9.92
N ASN A 252 5.57 7.78 -8.83
CA ASN A 252 5.79 7.28 -7.47
C ASN A 252 4.74 6.25 -7.02
N MET A 253 3.61 6.12 -7.71
CA MET A 253 2.57 5.14 -7.40
C MET A 253 3.00 3.72 -7.76
N GLU A 254 3.84 3.55 -8.79
CA GLU A 254 4.29 2.24 -9.28
C GLU A 254 4.88 1.40 -8.15
N VAL A 255 5.87 1.93 -7.44
CA VAL A 255 6.57 1.25 -6.35
C VAL A 255 5.64 0.91 -5.18
N GLU A 256 4.64 1.75 -4.91
CA GLU A 256 3.66 1.52 -3.85
C GLU A 256 2.70 0.37 -4.20
N ILE A 257 2.27 0.30 -5.47
CA ILE A 257 1.45 -0.82 -5.96
C ILE A 257 2.27 -2.11 -5.97
N GLU A 258 3.49 -2.10 -6.51
CA GLU A 258 4.35 -3.29 -6.54
C GLU A 258 4.58 -3.86 -5.13
N ARG A 259 4.88 -2.98 -4.16
CA ARG A 259 5.08 -3.37 -2.77
C ARG A 259 3.83 -3.98 -2.17
N ALA A 260 2.66 -3.36 -2.41
CA ALA A 260 1.40 -3.87 -1.89
C ALA A 260 1.09 -5.24 -2.47
N VAL A 261 1.24 -5.41 -3.80
CA VAL A 261 1.05 -6.71 -4.46
C VAL A 261 2.00 -7.77 -3.89
N ASP A 262 3.31 -7.48 -3.82
CA ASP A 262 4.31 -8.42 -3.31
C ASP A 262 4.03 -8.84 -1.84
N GLN A 263 3.47 -7.96 -1.02
CA GLN A 263 3.07 -8.28 0.35
C GLN A 263 1.80 -9.13 0.39
N VAL A 264 0.76 -8.74 -0.34
CA VAL A 264 -0.50 -9.47 -0.34
C VAL A 264 -0.35 -10.87 -0.94
N GLU A 265 0.41 -11.03 -2.04
CA GLU A 265 0.70 -12.35 -2.61
C GLU A 265 1.44 -13.26 -1.62
N ARG A 266 2.41 -12.72 -0.87
CA ARG A 266 3.12 -13.49 0.16
C ARG A 266 2.20 -13.91 1.29
N ASP A 267 1.33 -13.01 1.74
CA ASP A 267 0.40 -13.30 2.84
C ASP A 267 -0.67 -14.33 2.42
N ILE A 268 -1.18 -14.27 1.18
CA ILE A 268 -2.11 -15.27 0.65
C ILE A 268 -1.42 -16.64 0.60
N LYS A 269 -0.21 -16.72 0.03
CA LYS A 269 0.56 -17.97 -0.02
C LYS A 269 0.87 -18.53 1.37
N ALA A 270 1.24 -17.67 2.32
CA ALA A 270 1.51 -18.08 3.69
C ALA A 270 0.27 -18.71 4.35
N LYS A 271 -0.91 -18.09 4.17
CA LYS A 271 -2.18 -18.63 4.65
C LYS A 271 -2.54 -19.96 3.97
N GLU A 272 -2.35 -20.08 2.67
CA GLU A 272 -2.60 -21.34 1.95
C GLU A 272 -1.72 -22.48 2.46
N VAL A 273 -0.46 -22.21 2.78
CA VAL A 273 0.45 -23.19 3.39
C VAL A 273 0.01 -23.56 4.80
N GLU A 274 -0.33 -22.57 5.64
CA GLU A 274 -0.83 -22.79 7.01
C GLU A 274 -2.12 -23.64 7.00
N GLU A 275 -3.05 -23.32 6.11
CA GLU A 275 -4.30 -24.05 5.91
C GLU A 275 -4.10 -25.47 5.38
N ALA A 276 -3.11 -25.69 4.50
CA ALA A 276 -2.75 -27.01 4.01
C ALA A 276 -2.02 -27.85 5.07
N GLU A 277 -1.36 -27.21 6.04
CA GLU A 277 -0.65 -27.86 7.12
C GLU A 277 -1.53 -28.16 8.35
N ASP A 278 -2.74 -27.56 8.47
CA ASP A 278 -3.67 -27.79 9.58
C ASP A 278 -4.01 -29.29 9.74
N PRO A 279 -3.64 -29.91 10.88
CA PRO A 279 -3.91 -31.31 11.17
C PRO A 279 -5.39 -31.69 11.10
N ARG A 280 -6.31 -30.74 11.34
CA ARG A 280 -7.77 -30.99 11.31
C ARG A 280 -8.26 -31.26 9.89
N ARG A 281 -7.85 -30.44 8.92
CA ARG A 281 -8.14 -30.66 7.49
C ARG A 281 -7.44 -31.90 6.93
N LYS A 282 -6.22 -32.19 7.37
CA LYS A 282 -5.54 -33.45 7.02
C LYS A 282 -6.26 -34.67 7.60
N GLY A 283 -6.88 -34.54 8.78
CA GLY A 283 -7.71 -35.57 9.40
C GLY A 283 -9.01 -35.81 8.65
N GLU A 284 -9.73 -34.73 8.30
CA GLU A 284 -10.97 -34.74 7.53
C GLU A 284 -10.78 -35.32 6.12
N ALA A 285 -9.77 -34.86 5.37
CA ALA A 285 -9.47 -35.40 4.03
C ALA A 285 -9.07 -36.89 4.07
N ARG A 286 -8.47 -37.35 5.18
CA ARG A 286 -8.09 -38.76 5.38
C ARG A 286 -9.27 -39.61 5.86
N ALA A 287 -10.29 -39.01 6.46
CA ALA A 287 -11.55 -39.66 6.81
C ALA A 287 -12.45 -39.78 5.58
N GLU A 288 -12.60 -38.73 4.79
CA GLU A 288 -13.34 -38.75 3.51
C GLU A 288 -12.76 -39.76 2.52
N ALA A 289 -11.42 -39.78 2.36
CA ALA A 289 -10.74 -40.77 1.51
C ALA A 289 -10.83 -42.23 2.05
N ARG A 290 -11.21 -42.42 3.32
CA ARG A 290 -11.50 -43.75 3.90
C ARG A 290 -12.96 -44.15 3.70
N GLU A 291 -13.89 -43.21 3.78
CA GLU A 291 -15.32 -43.45 3.51
C GLU A 291 -15.59 -43.72 2.02
N GLU A 292 -14.92 -43.01 1.11
CA GLU A 292 -15.02 -43.24 -0.33
C GLU A 292 -14.49 -44.62 -0.74
N LYS A 293 -13.49 -45.14 -0.02
CA LYS A 293 -12.95 -46.50 -0.23
C LYS A 293 -13.81 -47.61 0.40
N ASN A 294 -14.66 -47.27 1.37
CA ASN A 294 -15.53 -48.22 2.08
C ASN A 294 -16.99 -48.19 1.60
N SER A 295 -17.32 -47.37 0.60
CA SER A 295 -18.65 -47.35 0.00
C SER A 295 -18.83 -48.59 -0.90
N PRO A 296 -19.78 -49.50 -0.62
CA PRO A 296 -20.02 -50.68 -1.45
C PRO A 296 -20.62 -50.24 -2.80
N SER A 297 -20.10 -50.81 -3.90
CA SER A 297 -20.70 -50.71 -5.24
C SER A 297 -22.02 -51.45 -5.35
#